data_AF-A0AAV0B585-F1
#
_entry.id   AF-A0AAV0B585-F1
#
_cell.length_a   1.000
_cell.length_b   1.000
_cell.length_c   1.000
_cell.angle_alpha   90.00
_cell.angle_beta   90.00
_cell.angle_gamma   90.00
#
_symmetry.space_group_name_H-M   'P 1'
#
loop_
_entity.id
_entity.type
_entity.pdbx_description
1 polymer ?
#
loop_
_entity_poly.entity_id
_entity_poly.type
_entity_poly.pdbx_seq_one_letter_code
_entity_poly.pdbx_strand_id
1 'polypeptide(L)'
;IPPFNRLNTTLDKVHKTGLGSSSAMVTSLCSAILIHLTPLLAGRLYSTRQIVHNLAQYVHLLAQGKVGSRFDVSAAVWGSHKYRCFSEKCLNALLSI
;
A
#
# COMPACT_ATOMS: atom_id res chain seq x y z
N ILE A 1 -6.76 6.25 26.37
CA ILE A 1 -5.97 6.79 25.23
C ILE A 1 -6.15 8.31 25.26
N PRO A 2 -5.09 9.12 25.28
CA PRO A 2 -5.24 10.57 25.25
C PRO A 2 -5.92 11.01 23.94
N PRO A 3 -6.71 12.09 23.97
CA PRO A 3 -7.33 12.62 22.75
C PRO A 3 -6.25 13.06 21.75
N PHE A 4 -6.55 12.92 20.46
CA PHE A 4 -5.67 13.42 19.40
C PHE A 4 -5.47 14.94 19.52
N ASN A 5 -4.28 15.41 19.14
CA ASN A 5 -4.00 16.84 19.07
C ASN A 5 -4.98 17.52 18.10
N ARG A 6 -5.54 18.66 18.53
CA ARG A 6 -6.39 19.48 17.66
C ARG A 6 -5.53 20.09 16.56
N LEU A 7 -5.90 19.84 15.31
CA LEU A 7 -5.21 20.36 14.13
C LEU A 7 -5.58 21.83 13.83
N ASN A 8 -6.57 22.40 14.56
CA ASN A 8 -7.07 23.79 14.43
C ASN A 8 -7.29 24.25 12.98
N THR A 9 -7.64 23.32 12.10
CA THR A 9 -7.83 23.55 10.67
C THR A 9 -8.84 22.55 10.13
N THR A 10 -9.43 22.86 8.98
CA THR A 10 -10.38 21.99 8.29
C THR A 10 -9.64 20.89 7.52
N LEU A 11 -10.29 19.75 7.28
CA LEU A 11 -9.67 18.57 6.64
C LEU A 11 -8.99 18.88 5.30
N ASP A 12 -9.55 19.81 4.52
CA ASP A 12 -8.99 20.28 3.25
C ASP A 12 -7.67 21.05 3.40
N LYS A 13 -7.45 21.70 4.55
CA LYS A 13 -6.27 22.50 4.87
C LYS A 13 -5.22 21.74 5.69
N VAL A 14 -5.50 20.50 6.09
CA VAL A 14 -4.52 19.68 6.79
C VAL A 14 -3.40 19.31 5.81
N HIS A 15 -2.16 19.64 6.17
CA HIS A 15 -1.00 19.27 5.37
C HIS A 15 -0.81 17.75 5.33
N LYS A 16 -0.46 17.24 4.15
CA LYS A 16 -0.01 15.85 4.01
C LYS A 16 1.30 15.68 4.78
N THR A 17 1.35 14.68 5.65
CA THR A 17 2.55 14.38 6.46
C THR A 17 3.69 13.79 5.64
N GLY A 18 3.41 13.32 4.41
CA GLY A 18 4.42 12.65 3.57
C GLY A 18 4.84 11.27 4.06
N LEU A 19 4.12 10.68 5.03
CA LEU A 19 4.45 9.38 5.64
C LEU A 19 3.81 8.15 4.94
N GLY A 20 3.21 8.33 3.76
CA GLY A 20 2.63 7.21 3.00
C GLY A 20 1.29 6.67 3.54
N SER A 21 0.47 7.51 4.17
CA SER A 21 -0.84 7.10 4.74
C SER A 21 -1.82 6.50 3.71
N SER A 22 -1.82 6.98 2.47
CA SER A 22 -2.61 6.40 1.37
C SER A 22 -2.16 4.98 1.05
N SER A 23 -0.85 4.75 1.00
CA SER A 23 -0.25 3.44 0.75
C SER A 23 -0.53 2.46 1.88
N ALA A 24 -0.54 2.94 3.13
CA ALA A 24 -0.93 2.16 4.29
C ALA A 24 -2.41 1.73 4.21
N MET A 25 -3.31 2.65 3.83
CA MET A 25 -4.75 2.36 3.65
C MET A 25 -5.00 1.35 2.54
N VAL A 26 -4.36 1.50 1.38
CA VAL A 26 -4.51 0.55 0.26
C VAL A 26 -3.98 -0.83 0.65
N THR A 27 -2.82 -0.87 1.30
CA THR A 27 -2.21 -2.12 1.77
C THR A 27 -3.09 -2.86 2.78
N SER A 28 -3.63 -2.15 3.79
CA SER A 28 -4.47 -2.76 4.81
C SER A 28 -5.78 -3.29 4.21
N LEU A 29 -6.40 -2.55 3.29
CA LEU A 29 -7.61 -2.97 2.60
C LEU A 29 -7.36 -4.20 1.71
N CYS A 30 -6.30 -4.20 0.91
CA CYS A 30 -5.94 -5.34 0.06
C CYS A 30 -5.67 -6.59 0.89
N SER A 31 -4.96 -6.44 2.02
CA SER A 31 -4.68 -7.53 2.95
C SER A 31 -5.97 -8.11 3.55
N ALA A 32 -6.88 -7.23 4.03
CA ALA A 32 -8.14 -7.65 4.63
C ALA A 32 -9.01 -8.42 3.63
N ILE A 33 -9.16 -7.91 2.40
CA ILE A 33 -9.95 -8.57 1.35
C ILE A 33 -9.33 -9.92 0.97
N LEU A 34 -8.01 -9.98 0.79
CA LEU A 34 -7.33 -11.22 0.41
C LEU A 34 -7.50 -12.31 1.48
N ILE A 35 -7.32 -11.97 2.75
CA ILE A 35 -7.49 -12.90 3.86
C ILE A 35 -8.94 -13.33 3.99
N HIS A 36 -9.89 -12.42 3.81
CA HIS A 36 -11.31 -12.71 3.91
C HIS A 36 -11.78 -13.67 2.80
N LEU A 37 -11.33 -13.45 1.56
CA LEU A 37 -11.70 -14.29 0.41
C LEU A 37 -10.91 -15.59 0.34
N THR A 38 -9.70 -15.64 0.93
CA THR A 38 -8.85 -16.83 0.88
C THR A 38 -8.32 -17.21 2.27
N PRO A 39 -9.16 -17.80 3.14
CA PRO A 39 -8.77 -18.16 4.51
C PRO A 39 -7.56 -19.11 4.58
N LEU A 40 -7.38 -19.96 3.56
CA LEU A 40 -6.25 -20.89 3.44
C LEU A 40 -4.89 -20.18 3.37
N LEU A 41 -4.85 -18.92 2.94
CA LEU A 41 -3.63 -18.11 2.89
C LEU A 41 -3.24 -17.51 4.25
N ALA A 42 -4.14 -17.50 5.24
CA ALA A 42 -3.83 -16.95 6.56
C ALA A 42 -2.65 -17.67 7.25
N GLY A 43 -2.47 -18.97 6.99
CA GLY A 43 -1.36 -19.77 7.54
C GLY A 43 -0.02 -19.63 6.81
N ARG A 44 0.03 -19.02 5.62
CA ARG A 44 1.25 -18.89 4.80
C ARG A 44 1.76 -17.46 4.76
N LEU A 45 2.09 -16.90 5.92
CA LEU A 45 2.39 -15.47 6.11
C LEU A 45 3.38 -14.87 5.09
N TYR A 46 4.47 -15.57 4.74
CA TYR A 46 5.47 -15.03 3.80
C TYR A 46 4.93 -14.94 2.36
N SER A 47 4.31 -16.01 1.86
CA SER A 47 3.70 -16.05 0.52
C SER A 47 2.53 -15.08 0.42
N THR A 48 1.71 -14.99 1.46
CA THR A 48 0.58 -14.06 1.53
C THR A 48 1.06 -12.62 1.53
N ARG A 49 2.13 -12.29 2.26
CA ARG A 49 2.70 -10.94 2.29
C ARG A 49 3.24 -10.51 0.92
N GLN A 50 3.84 -11.43 0.16
CA GLN A 50 4.28 -11.15 -1.22
C GLN A 50 3.10 -10.90 -2.18
N ILE A 51 2.02 -11.67 -2.04
CA ILE A 51 0.79 -11.44 -2.84
C ILE A 51 0.18 -10.08 -2.47
N VAL A 52 0.05 -9.78 -1.18
CA VAL A 52 -0.44 -8.46 -0.71
C VAL A 52 0.45 -7.34 -1.23
N HIS A 53 1.77 -7.52 -1.22
CA HIS A 53 2.71 -6.56 -1.80
C HIS A 53 2.40 -6.29 -3.27
N ASN A 54 2.36 -7.32 -4.10
CA ASN A 54 2.13 -7.17 -5.54
C ASN A 54 0.75 -6.57 -5.85
N LEU A 55 -0.28 -7.04 -5.14
CA LEU A 55 -1.65 -6.54 -5.30
C LEU A 55 -1.76 -5.07 -4.89
N ALA A 56 -1.23 -4.70 -3.73
CA ALA A 56 -1.27 -3.32 -3.25
C ALA A 56 -0.48 -2.38 -4.17
N GLN A 57 0.65 -2.83 -4.72
CA GLN A 57 1.43 -2.06 -5.70
C GLN A 57 0.62 -1.76 -6.96
N TYR A 58 -0.11 -2.76 -7.47
CA TYR A 58 -0.96 -2.61 -8.65
C TYR A 58 -2.16 -1.69 -8.38
N VAL A 59 -2.90 -1.92 -7.29
CA VAL A 59 -4.08 -1.13 -6.94
C VAL A 59 -3.71 0.32 -6.64
N HIS A 60 -2.60 0.55 -5.92
CA HIS A 60 -2.14 1.90 -5.60
C HIS A 60 -1.73 2.67 -6.86
N LEU A 61 -1.05 2.00 -7.79
CA LEU A 61 -0.68 2.58 -9.07
C LEU A 61 -1.90 2.93 -9.92
N LEU A 62 -2.88 2.03 -10.01
CA LEU A 62 -4.14 2.26 -10.72
C LEU A 62 -4.87 3.49 -10.15
N ALA A 63 -4.97 3.58 -8.82
CA ALA A 63 -5.65 4.68 -8.16
C ALA A 63 -4.92 6.02 -8.30
N GLN A 64 -3.58 6.01 -8.33
CA GLN A 64 -2.78 7.23 -8.44
C GLN A 64 -2.61 7.71 -9.89
N GLY A 65 -2.71 6.82 -10.88
CA GLY A 65 -2.55 7.13 -12.30
C GLY A 65 -1.14 7.59 -12.69
N LYS A 66 -0.17 7.44 -11.78
CA LYS A 66 1.23 7.84 -11.99
C LYS A 66 2.16 6.79 -11.43
N VAL A 67 3.24 6.54 -12.16
CA VAL A 67 4.34 5.70 -11.72
C VAL A 67 5.16 6.46 -10.66
N GLY A 68 4.84 6.21 -9.39
CA GLY A 68 5.60 6.76 -8.24
C GLY A 68 6.82 5.92 -7.86
N SER A 69 7.47 6.27 -6.73
CA SER A 69 8.61 5.50 -6.19
C SER A 69 8.21 4.10 -5.72
N ARG A 70 6.91 3.90 -5.40
CA ARG A 70 6.32 2.66 -4.88
C ARG A 70 6.93 2.16 -3.56
N PHE A 71 7.74 3.01 -2.93
CA PHE A 71 8.40 2.72 -1.66
C PHE A 71 7.39 2.62 -0.51
N ASP A 72 6.44 3.55 -0.45
CA ASP A 72 5.47 3.64 0.65
C ASP A 72 4.64 2.36 0.83
N VAL A 73 4.22 1.74 -0.28
CA VAL A 73 3.50 0.46 -0.26
C VAL A 73 4.42 -0.67 0.19
N SER A 74 5.67 -0.69 -0.29
CA SER A 74 6.65 -1.67 0.18
C SER A 74 6.90 -1.56 1.68
N ALA A 75 7.04 -0.34 2.20
CA ALA A 75 7.22 -0.07 3.62
C ALA A 75 5.98 -0.47 4.44
N ALA A 76 4.78 -0.20 3.94
CA ALA A 76 3.54 -0.61 4.60
C ALA A 76 3.39 -2.13 4.73
N VAL A 77 3.95 -2.91 3.79
CA VAL A 77 3.86 -4.38 3.79
C VAL A 77 4.98 -5.03 4.60
N TRP A 78 6.21 -4.56 4.42
CA TRP A 78 7.41 -5.23 4.94
C TRP A 78 7.97 -4.59 6.21
N GLY A 79 7.57 -3.36 6.55
CA GLY A 79 8.17 -2.60 7.64
C GLY A 79 9.61 -2.24 7.31
N SER A 80 10.55 -2.57 8.22
CA SER A 80 11.99 -2.33 8.02
C SER A 80 12.57 -3.26 6.96
N HIS A 81 12.97 -2.70 5.81
CA HIS A 81 13.50 -3.49 4.68
C HIS A 81 14.42 -2.67 3.79
N LYS A 82 15.16 -3.34 2.89
CA LYS A 82 15.86 -2.70 1.77
C LYS A 82 14.95 -2.71 0.55
N TYR A 83 14.64 -1.54 0.03
CA TYR A 83 13.77 -1.39 -1.14
C TYR A 83 14.59 -1.31 -2.42
N ARG A 84 14.13 -2.01 -3.47
CA ARG A 84 14.60 -1.84 -4.84
C ARG A 84 13.41 -1.53 -5.72
N CYS A 85 13.51 -0.48 -6.52
CA CYS A 85 12.43 -0.09 -7.42
C CYS A 85 12.21 -1.16 -8.50
N PHE A 86 10.95 -1.46 -8.77
CA PHE A 86 10.55 -2.35 -9.86
C PHE A 86 10.75 -1.68 -11.22
N SER A 87 11.09 -2.47 -12.24
CA SER A 87 11.12 -1.96 -13.61
C SER A 87 9.71 -1.58 -14.06
N GLU A 88 9.56 -0.38 -14.61
CA GLU A 88 8.27 0.12 -15.12
C GLU A 88 7.70 -0.76 -16.23
N LYS A 89 8.58 -1.44 -16.99
CA LYS A 89 8.19 -2.34 -18.09
C LYS A 89 7.28 -3.48 -17.65
N CYS A 90 7.58 -4.11 -16.51
CA CYS A 90 6.78 -5.23 -16.00
C CYS A 90 5.36 -4.79 -15.60
N LEU A 91 5.24 -3.55 -15.14
CA LEU A 91 4.00 -3.04 -14.58
C LEU A 91 3.10 -2.43 -15.65
N ASN A 92 3.69 -1.75 -16.64
CA ASN A 92 2.96 -1.27 -17.80
C ASN A 92 2.35 -2.43 -18.60
N ALA A 93 3.04 -3.56 -18.70
CA ALA A 93 2.49 -4.78 -19.32
C ALA A 93 1.27 -5.34 -18.58
N LEU A 94 1.19 -5.14 -17.25
CA LEU A 94 0.05 -5.57 -16.43
C LEU A 94 -1.12 -4.57 -16.48
N LEU A 95 -0.83 -3.29 -16.71
CA LEU A 95 -1.81 -2.21 -16.83
C LEU A 95 -2.40 -2.07 -18.23
N SER A 96 -1.74 -2.59 -19.26
CA SER A 96 -2.18 -2.51 -20.67
C SER A 96 -3.24 -3.56 -21.04
N ILE A 97 -3.93 -4.14 -20.06
CA ILE A 97 -5.06 -5.05 -20.22
C ILE A 97 -6.34 -4.23 -20.11
#